data_AF-A0A2S6TZU8-F1
#
_entry.id   AF-A0A2S6TZU8-F1
#
_cell.length_a   1.000
_cell.length_b   1.000
_cell.length_c   1.000
_cell.angle_alpha   90.00
_cell.angle_beta   90.00
_cell.angle_gamma   90.00
#
_symmetry.space_group_name_H-M   'P 1'
#
loop_
_entity.id
_entity.type
_entity.pdbx_description
1 polymer ?
#
loop_
_entity_poly.entity_id
_entity_poly.type
_entity_poly.pdbx_seq_one_letter_code
_entity_poly.pdbx_strand_id
1 'polypeptide(L)' 'MSVLSSGDQAPDFKFINQDEESVELGDFSGKYVIMWWYPKASTPG' A
#
# COMPACT_ATOMS: atom_id res chain seq x y z
N MET A 1 -15.91 4.87 -8.19
CA MET A 1 -14.86 4.26 -7.35
C MET A 1 -15.50 3.07 -6.66
N SER A 2 -14.89 1.89 -6.78
CA SER A 2 -15.40 0.68 -6.11
C SER A 2 -14.81 0.60 -4.71
N VAL A 3 -15.65 0.32 -3.71
CA VAL A 3 -15.22 0.02 -2.35
C VAL A 3 -14.79 -1.44 -2.32
N LEU A 4 -13.59 -1.73 -1.80
CA LEU A 4 -13.09 -3.09 -1.65
C LEU A 4 -13.90 -3.83 -0.57
N SER A 5 -14.19 -5.10 -0.82
CA SER A 5 -14.85 -6.02 0.10
C SER A 5 -13.91 -7.16 0.50
N SER A 6 -14.22 -7.85 1.59
CA SER A 6 -13.45 -9.01 2.03
C SER A 6 -13.50 -10.12 0.97
N GLY A 7 -12.33 -10.67 0.63
CA GLY A 7 -12.18 -11.70 -0.40
C GLY A 7 -11.87 -11.15 -1.79
N ASP A 8 -11.98 -9.83 -2.01
CA ASP A 8 -11.52 -9.21 -3.24
C ASP A 8 -10.01 -9.38 -3.36
N GLN A 9 -9.55 -9.65 -4.59
CA GLN A 9 -8.13 -9.59 -4.88
C GLN A 9 -7.65 -8.15 -4.71
N ALA A 10 -6.52 -7.97 -4.03
CA ALA A 10 -5.90 -6.65 -3.90
C ALA A 10 -5.60 -6.08 -5.29
N PRO A 11 -6.00 -4.83 -5.59
CA PRO A 11 -5.62 -4.16 -6.82
C PRO A 11 -4.09 -4.01 -6.92
N ASP A 12 -3.57 -4.07 -8.13
CA ASP A 12 -2.16 -3.73 -8.37
C ASP A 12 -1.89 -2.29 -7.93
N PHE A 13 -0.71 -2.08 -7.35
CA PHE A 13 -0.22 -0.76 -6.99
C PHE A 13 1.23 -0.60 -7.39
N LYS A 14 1.63 0.65 -7.63
CA LYS A 14 3.01 1.06 -7.83
C LYS A 14 3.18 2.47 -7.29
N PHE A 15 4.10 2.65 -6.35
CA PHE A 15 4.39 3.93 -5.72
C PHE A 15 5.89 4.18 -5.67
N ILE A 16 6.27 5.43 -5.44
CA ILE A 16 7.63 5.79 -5.05
C ILE A 16 7.63 5.96 -3.53
N ASN A 17 8.54 5.26 -2.83
CA ASN A 17 8.68 5.35 -1.39
C ASN A 17 9.49 6.60 -0.96
N GLN A 18 9.72 6.75 0.34
CA GLN A 18 10.49 7.88 0.90
C GLN A 18 11.97 7.90 0.48
N ASP A 19 12.49 6.79 -0.02
CA ASP A 19 13.88 6.60 -0.45
C ASP A 19 14.00 6.70 -2.00
N GLU A 20 12.97 7.21 -2.68
CA GLU A 20 12.88 7.33 -4.15
C GLU A 20 12.86 5.99 -4.91
N GLU A 21 12.58 4.89 -4.22
CA GLU A 21 12.49 3.56 -4.82
C GLU A 21 11.07 3.25 -5.29
N SER A 22 10.96 2.58 -6.44
CA SER A 22 9.69 2.04 -6.91
C SER A 22 9.33 0.80 -6.10
N VAL A 23 8.12 0.79 -5.54
CA VAL A 23 7.55 -0.34 -4.80
C VAL A 23 6.21 -0.72 -5.43
N GLU A 24 6.02 -2.00 -5.73
CA GLU A 24 4.80 -2.55 -6.31
C GLU A 24 4.31 -3.81 -5.57
N LEU A 25 3.04 -4.18 -5.75
CA LEU A 25 2.44 -5.33 -5.06
C LEU A 25 3.22 -6.63 -5.31
N GLY A 26 3.75 -6.79 -6.54
CA GLY A 26 4.53 -7.96 -6.96
C GLY A 26 5.81 -8.19 -6.16
N ASP A 27 6.42 -7.12 -5.61
CA ASP A 27 7.65 -7.20 -4.81
C ASP A 27 7.45 -8.03 -3.51
N PHE A 28 6.20 -8.21 -3.08
CA PHE A 28 5.83 -8.91 -1.85
C PHE A 28 5.26 -10.32 -2.09
N SER A 29 5.46 -10.91 -3.27
CA SER A 29 4.96 -12.26 -3.59
C SER A 29 5.33 -13.30 -2.53
N GLY A 30 4.34 -14.12 -2.14
CA GLY A 30 4.49 -15.15 -1.11
C GLY A 30 4.52 -14.63 0.34
N LYS A 31 4.29 -13.34 0.57
CA LYS A 31 4.24 -12.72 1.89
C LYS A 31 2.84 -12.16 2.18
N TYR A 32 2.47 -12.11 3.46
CA TYR A 32 1.31 -11.33 3.89
C TYR A 32 1.67 -9.85 3.94
N VAL A 33 0.80 -9.01 3.38
CA VAL A 33 0.99 -7.55 3.29
C VAL A 33 -0.17 -6.85 3.98
N ILE A 34 0.14 -5.85 4.81
CA ILE A 34 -0.84 -4.96 5.42
C ILE A 34 -0.53 -3.55 4.92
N MET A 35 -1.50 -2.94 4.23
CA MET A 35 -1.43 -1.55 3.83
C MET A 35 -2.06 -0.69 4.93
N TRP A 36 -1.34 0.31 5.42
CA TRP A 36 -1.82 1.25 6.42
C TRP A 36 -1.32 2.66 6.05
N TRP A 37 -2.07 3.68 6.43
CA TRP A 37 -1.75 5.06 6.09
C TRP A 37 -2.23 6.03 7.17
N TYR A 38 -1.66 7.23 7.16
CA TYR A 38 -2.06 8.36 8.01
C TYR A 38 -2.24 9.62 7.13
N PRO A 39 -3.02 10.64 7.54
CA PRO A 39 -3.29 11.81 6.71
C PRO A 39 -2.08 12.69 6.42
N LYS A 40 -1.19 12.85 7.41
CA LYS A 40 0.01 13.70 7.30
C LYS A 40 1.13 13.21 8.21
N ALA A 41 2.36 13.23 7.69
CA ALA A 41 3.56 12.89 8.45
C ALA A 41 3.95 14.05 9.38
N SER A 42 4.71 13.74 10.44
CA SER A 42 5.33 14.74 11.31
C SER A 42 4.33 15.69 12.00
N THR A 43 3.16 15.18 12.35
CA THR A 43 2.20 15.89 13.20
C THR A 43 2.23 15.36 14.63
N PRO A 44 2.02 16.20 15.66
CA PRO A 44 2.03 15.77 17.07
C PRO A 44 1.01 14.67 17.43
N GLY A 45 -0.06 14.54 16.63
CA GLY A 45 -1.24 13.75 16.97
C GLY A 45 -2.33 14.63 17.58
#